data_AF-A0A3A4VNN2-F1
#
_entry.id   AF-A0A3A4VNN2-F1
#
_cell.length_a   1.000
_cell.length_b   1.000
_cell.length_c   1.000
_cell.angle_alpha   90.00
_cell.angle_beta   90.00
_cell.angle_gamma   90.00
#
_symmetry.space_group_name_H-M   'P 1'
#
loop_
_entity.id
_entity.type
_entity.pdbx_description
1 polymer ?
#
loop_
_entity_poly.entity_id
_entity_poly.type
_entity_poly.pdbx_seq_one_letter_code
_entity_poly.pdbx_strand_id
1 'polypeptide(L)'
;MALDSPTEKELEQIHLLMDRWNFDWNHARPYFDDAKKDYLAYKFFRDPNTHPYKYNPSVPLVFTIIENMVSTVFNSFFQKDSVADIQPMEGSHMVMPDVIDEVMCRQLSKVVNAVTMHPDREFMPNMQEFFKNTCTFGNGYTYVVPEFDYEMQSEGGGPLYLGPKVCPISFWKLVPDREGYRASNCRWLWYLEWVSFDELKERHENQDYKNPEGLKKDDWIPEDFHRDVLAKFGKGVNPNDAYDKKNDMYLLLHNYDMKTGHFVTLAGNKMIIRDSATPITIETPLGPEKISIPPYPYCPFDDLRLWPFHEEFFAMGVGSVARGFQDEINLWKSMRFENVELGIHKFFLINELMGPDPDDVWIYPGSIIPVKDIEKGLKVGEVGDITQGSYVEQGQAEKNAQDSTSMHETMRGNETARRETATTIVTLQRAGLKRLETFMKIMSTQWFRSVLLKIIIQIRTYMSQSEYERIIGEADAGFYRLRLSDIKRGLDIRPASASIDQIREIEQQNVVNFLQIAAGQEDLINRPELARHLFSLFFPNLNPDRFILTPDQMAMQQQQAMMAQGQGQEAANGGTPAGGQPVGQPTIDANQIISRALEGRMGGRQGQYQ
;
A
#
# COMPACT_ATOMS: atom_id res chain seq x y z
N MET A 1 11.00 32.70 34.72
CA MET A 1 11.64 31.42 35.09
C MET A 1 13.05 31.44 34.55
N ALA A 2 14.06 31.17 35.37
CA ALA A 2 15.42 31.00 34.88
C ALA A 2 15.43 29.76 33.97
N LEU A 3 16.15 29.84 32.84
CA LEU A 3 16.43 28.68 32.00
C LEU A 3 17.28 27.73 32.83
N ASP A 4 16.67 26.73 33.46
CA ASP A 4 17.41 25.70 34.18
C ASP A 4 18.31 24.98 33.18
N SER A 5 19.62 25.14 33.36
CA SER A 5 20.62 24.37 32.65
C SER A 5 20.37 22.88 32.90
N PRO A 6 20.55 22.00 31.90
CA PRO A 6 20.35 20.57 32.06
C PRO A 6 21.17 20.04 33.24
N THR A 7 20.55 19.19 34.03
CA THR A 7 21.20 18.51 35.15
C THR A 7 22.28 17.55 34.63
N GLU A 8 23.26 17.23 35.46
CA GLU A 8 24.35 16.28 35.10
C GLU A 8 23.80 14.94 34.59
N LYS A 9 22.73 14.43 35.21
CA LYS A 9 22.03 13.20 34.77
C LYS A 9 21.38 13.34 33.40
N GLU A 10 20.78 14.50 33.10
CA GLU A 10 20.20 14.74 31.78
C GLU A 10 21.29 14.81 30.71
N LEU A 11 22.44 15.42 31.01
CA LEU A 11 23.59 15.43 30.10
C LEU A 11 24.13 14.02 29.82
N GLU A 12 24.28 13.17 30.84
CA GLU A 12 24.66 11.76 30.66
C GLU A 12 23.65 11.00 29.78
N GLN A 13 22.35 11.23 29.99
CA GLN A 13 21.29 10.62 29.19
C GLN A 13 21.32 11.10 27.74
N ILE A 14 21.54 12.40 27.51
CA ILE A 14 21.69 12.97 26.16
C ILE A 14 22.89 12.35 25.46
N HIS A 15 24.05 12.25 26.12
CA HIS A 15 25.24 11.62 25.55
C HIS A 15 24.97 10.17 25.15
N LEU A 16 24.34 9.37 26.03
CA LEU A 16 23.97 7.99 25.74
C LEU A 16 23.02 7.88 24.55
N LEU A 17 22.02 8.76 24.45
CA LEU A 17 21.06 8.78 23.35
C LEU A 17 21.74 9.17 22.03
N MET A 18 22.63 10.16 22.05
CA MET A 18 23.37 10.60 20.88
C MET A 18 24.35 9.54 20.37
N ASP A 19 25.02 8.81 21.26
CA ASP A 19 25.89 7.70 20.87
C ASP A 19 25.10 6.59 20.16
N ARG A 20 23.93 6.23 20.71
CA ARG A 20 23.01 5.26 20.07
C ARG A 20 22.52 5.77 18.72
N TRP A 21 22.04 7.01 18.65
CA TRP A 21 21.59 7.64 17.43
C TRP A 21 22.67 7.60 16.34
N ASN A 22 23.89 8.03 16.66
CA ASN A 22 24.99 8.04 15.71
C ASN A 22 25.31 6.64 15.18
N PHE A 23 25.25 5.63 16.05
CA PHE A 23 25.50 4.24 15.67
C PHE A 23 24.43 3.70 14.71
N ASP A 24 23.15 3.89 15.05
CA ASP A 24 22.01 3.44 14.23
C ASP A 24 21.91 4.22 12.91
N TRP A 25 22.13 5.53 12.95
CA TRP A 25 22.16 6.39 11.78
C TRP A 25 23.24 5.96 10.78
N ASN A 26 24.46 5.72 11.26
CA ASN A 26 25.55 5.26 10.40
C ASN A 26 25.26 3.89 9.77
N HIS A 27 24.50 3.03 10.45
CA HIS A 27 24.04 1.77 9.89
C HIS A 27 22.94 1.98 8.82
N ALA A 28 21.98 2.87 9.03
CA ALA A 28 20.90 3.14 8.09
C ALA A 28 21.32 3.97 6.85
N ARG A 29 22.35 4.80 6.99
CA ARG A 29 22.79 5.77 5.97
C ARG A 29 23.03 5.17 4.58
N PRO A 30 23.75 4.04 4.41
CA PRO A 30 23.94 3.44 3.10
C PRO A 30 22.62 3.06 2.39
N TYR A 31 21.64 2.57 3.17
CA TYR A 31 20.31 2.24 2.65
C TYR A 31 19.53 3.50 2.26
N PHE A 32 19.65 4.58 3.03
CA PHE A 32 19.06 5.87 2.69
C PHE A 32 19.67 6.48 1.42
N ASP A 33 20.98 6.32 1.22
CA ASP A 33 21.67 6.80 0.04
C ASP A 33 21.32 5.96 -1.21
N ASP A 34 21.11 4.65 -1.08
CA ASP A 34 20.59 3.83 -2.18
C ASP A 34 19.11 4.12 -2.48
N ALA A 35 18.28 4.31 -1.45
CA ALA A 35 16.88 4.69 -1.60
C ALA A 35 16.69 6.05 -2.31
N LYS A 36 17.64 6.99 -2.18
CA LYS A 36 17.64 8.21 -2.99
C LYS A 36 17.73 7.88 -4.48
N LYS A 37 18.60 6.97 -4.88
CA LYS A 37 18.73 6.55 -6.29
C LYS A 37 17.46 5.86 -6.78
N ASP A 38 16.82 5.05 -5.93
CA ASP A 38 15.55 4.41 -6.25
C ASP A 38 14.42 5.43 -6.42
N TYR A 39 14.36 6.44 -5.57
CA TYR A 39 13.43 7.56 -5.72
C TYR A 39 13.66 8.33 -7.02
N LEU A 40 14.94 8.61 -7.35
CA LEU A 40 15.30 9.29 -8.59
C LEU A 40 14.91 8.45 -9.81
N ALA A 41 15.11 7.12 -9.77
CA ALA A 41 14.68 6.21 -10.82
C ALA A 41 13.15 6.22 -10.98
N TYR A 42 12.39 6.21 -9.88
CA TYR A 42 10.93 6.35 -9.87
C TYR A 42 10.45 7.70 -10.44
N LYS A 43 11.17 8.79 -10.15
CA LYS A 43 10.86 10.13 -10.67
C LYS A 43 11.38 10.38 -12.09
N PHE A 44 12.00 9.39 -12.74
CA PHE A 44 12.64 9.55 -14.05
C PHE A 44 13.70 10.66 -14.06
N PHE A 45 14.31 10.88 -12.89
CA PHE A 45 15.35 11.87 -12.76
C PHE A 45 16.51 11.47 -13.65
N ARG A 46 17.07 12.47 -14.33
CA ARG A 46 18.16 12.30 -15.27
C ARG A 46 19.43 12.77 -14.59
N ASP A 47 20.36 11.86 -14.36
CA ASP A 47 21.71 12.27 -13.99
C ASP A 47 22.46 12.65 -15.28
N PRO A 48 22.88 13.92 -15.42
CA PRO A 48 23.59 14.39 -16.61
C PRO A 48 24.98 13.79 -16.77
N ASN A 49 25.54 13.16 -15.73
CA ASN A 49 26.90 12.64 -15.75
C ASN A 49 26.99 11.13 -16.03
N THR A 50 25.88 10.39 -15.95
CA THR A 50 25.91 8.91 -16.00
C THR A 50 26.23 8.39 -17.39
N HIS A 51 25.78 9.11 -18.43
CA HIS A 51 26.03 8.75 -19.82
C HIS A 51 26.45 9.99 -20.62
N PRO A 52 27.63 10.01 -21.25
CA PRO A 52 28.16 11.17 -21.97
C PRO A 52 27.55 11.30 -23.38
N TYR A 53 26.28 10.94 -23.55
CA TYR A 53 25.57 11.05 -24.83
C TYR A 53 24.85 12.39 -24.93
N LYS A 54 24.84 12.95 -26.14
CA LYS A 54 24.10 14.17 -26.48
C LYS A 54 22.60 14.00 -26.28
N TYR A 55 22.07 12.83 -26.64
CA TYR A 55 20.70 12.45 -26.37
C TYR A 55 20.62 11.62 -25.09
N ASN A 56 19.79 12.06 -24.14
CA ASN A 56 19.56 11.34 -22.89
C ASN A 56 18.04 11.21 -22.62
N PRO A 57 17.34 10.33 -23.35
CA PRO A 57 15.94 10.03 -23.09
C PRO A 57 15.80 9.24 -21.78
N SER A 58 14.75 9.54 -21.01
CA SER A 58 14.41 8.80 -19.80
C SER A 58 13.11 8.03 -20.01
N VAL A 59 13.17 6.71 -19.84
CA VAL A 59 12.03 5.80 -19.98
C VAL A 59 11.38 5.55 -18.63
N PRO A 60 10.04 5.63 -18.56
CA PRO A 60 9.35 5.55 -17.29
C PRO A 60 9.09 4.12 -16.76
N LEU A 61 10.09 3.23 -16.83
CA LEU A 61 9.91 1.82 -16.51
C LEU A 61 9.59 1.59 -15.02
N VAL A 62 10.44 2.09 -14.12
CA VAL A 62 10.34 1.87 -12.66
C VAL A 62 9.00 2.38 -12.12
N PHE A 63 8.60 3.60 -12.49
CA PHE A 63 7.29 4.17 -12.15
C PHE A 63 6.13 3.32 -12.65
N THR A 64 6.18 2.86 -13.90
CA THR A 64 5.09 2.09 -14.48
C THR A 64 4.89 0.81 -13.67
N ILE A 65 5.98 0.13 -13.33
CA ILE A 65 5.93 -1.08 -12.49
C ILE A 65 5.37 -0.76 -11.10
N ILE A 66 5.86 0.31 -10.45
CA ILE A 66 5.43 0.71 -9.10
C ILE A 66 3.94 1.09 -9.07
N GLU A 67 3.47 1.95 -9.97
CA GLU A 67 2.07 2.39 -9.98
C GLU A 67 1.11 1.23 -10.28
N ASN A 68 1.50 0.27 -11.11
CA ASN A 68 0.71 -0.94 -11.33
C ASN A 68 0.65 -1.80 -10.07
N MET A 69 1.79 -2.05 -9.43
CA MET A 69 1.84 -2.84 -8.20
C MET A 69 1.00 -2.21 -7.10
N VAL A 70 1.13 -0.89 -6.89
CA VAL A 70 0.31 -0.14 -5.94
C VAL A 70 -1.16 -0.26 -6.26
N SER A 71 -1.56 -0.08 -7.53
CA SER A 71 -2.96 -0.21 -7.94
C SER A 71 -3.51 -1.62 -7.71
N THR A 72 -2.74 -2.66 -8.02
CA THR A 72 -3.15 -4.05 -7.80
C THR A 72 -3.31 -4.35 -6.31
N VAL A 73 -2.34 -3.92 -5.47
CA VAL A 73 -2.39 -4.11 -4.01
C VAL A 73 -3.57 -3.36 -3.41
N PHE A 74 -3.73 -2.09 -3.78
CA PHE A 74 -4.79 -1.22 -3.26
C PHE A 74 -6.17 -1.73 -3.63
N ASN A 75 -6.41 -2.05 -4.91
CA ASN A 75 -7.68 -2.59 -5.37
C ASN A 75 -8.01 -3.93 -4.71
N SER A 76 -7.01 -4.76 -4.41
CA SER A 76 -7.25 -6.05 -3.75
C SER A 76 -7.67 -5.90 -2.29
N PHE A 77 -7.24 -4.85 -1.57
CA PHE A 77 -7.60 -4.60 -0.16
C PHE A 77 -8.84 -3.72 0.02
N PHE A 78 -9.12 -2.86 -0.95
CA PHE A 78 -10.15 -1.82 -0.83
C PHE A 78 -11.18 -1.89 -1.96
N GLN A 79 -11.38 -3.07 -2.56
CA GLN A 79 -12.43 -3.28 -3.57
C GLN A 79 -13.83 -3.09 -2.99
N LYS A 80 -13.99 -3.44 -1.71
CA LYS A 80 -15.24 -3.30 -0.97
C LYS A 80 -15.21 -2.01 -0.15
N ASP A 81 -16.39 -1.44 0.07
CA ASP A 81 -16.58 -0.27 0.94
C ASP A 81 -16.22 -0.56 2.42
N SER A 82 -16.09 -1.82 2.81
CA SER A 82 -15.61 -2.22 4.13
C SER A 82 -14.09 -2.47 4.12
N VAL A 83 -13.38 -1.90 5.09
CA VAL A 83 -11.93 -2.12 5.28
C VAL A 83 -11.68 -3.45 5.97
N ALA A 84 -12.36 -3.69 7.10
CA ALA A 84 -12.08 -4.79 8.01
C ALA A 84 -13.24 -5.78 8.09
N ASP A 85 -12.90 -7.07 8.17
CA ASP A 85 -13.78 -8.15 8.65
C ASP A 85 -13.18 -8.70 9.95
N ILE A 86 -13.94 -8.61 11.03
CA ILE A 86 -13.55 -9.06 12.36
C ILE A 86 -14.43 -10.24 12.72
N GLN A 87 -13.79 -11.35 13.09
CA GLN A 87 -14.45 -12.59 13.46
C GLN A 87 -13.91 -13.08 14.82
N PRO A 88 -14.71 -13.79 15.62
CA PRO A 88 -14.20 -14.43 16.82
C PRO A 88 -13.25 -15.57 16.44
N MET A 89 -12.16 -15.77 17.20
CA MET A 89 -11.30 -16.94 16.99
C MET A 89 -12.03 -18.23 17.39
N GLU A 90 -11.91 -19.28 16.57
CA GLU A 90 -12.47 -20.60 16.88
C GLU A 90 -11.93 -21.13 18.23
N GLY A 91 -12.83 -21.46 19.16
CA GLY A 91 -12.48 -21.94 20.51
C GLY A 91 -12.17 -20.83 21.53
N SER A 92 -12.07 -19.58 21.10
CA SER A 92 -12.13 -18.41 21.97
C SER A 92 -13.59 -18.01 22.15
N HIS A 93 -14.35 -18.78 22.95
CA HIS A 93 -15.45 -18.12 23.64
C HIS A 93 -14.78 -17.05 24.51
N MET A 94 -14.98 -15.78 24.19
CA MET A 94 -14.47 -14.74 25.09
C MET A 94 -15.02 -15.06 26.48
N VAL A 95 -14.18 -14.92 27.51
CA VAL A 95 -14.31 -15.57 28.84
C VAL A 95 -15.61 -15.23 29.60
N MET A 96 -16.53 -14.49 28.99
CA MET A 96 -17.81 -14.07 29.56
C MET A 96 -19.00 -14.75 28.86
N PRO A 97 -19.83 -15.52 29.58
CA PRO A 97 -21.00 -16.19 29.03
C PRO A 97 -22.11 -15.24 28.53
N ASP A 98 -22.04 -13.96 28.89
CA ASP A 98 -23.04 -12.94 28.54
C ASP A 98 -22.68 -12.16 27.26
N VAL A 99 -21.50 -12.39 26.66
CA VAL A 99 -21.04 -11.69 25.44
C VAL A 99 -21.38 -12.54 24.23
N ILE A 100 -22.16 -11.97 23.31
CA ILE A 100 -22.45 -12.62 22.03
C ILE A 100 -21.33 -12.24 21.06
N ASP A 101 -20.29 -13.06 21.02
CA ASP A 101 -19.04 -12.82 20.28
C ASP A 101 -19.27 -12.39 18.82
N GLU A 102 -20.20 -13.05 18.11
CA GLU A 102 -20.51 -12.72 16.71
C GLU A 102 -21.12 -11.32 16.54
N VAL A 103 -22.03 -10.94 17.44
CA VAL A 103 -22.69 -9.63 17.39
C VAL A 103 -21.68 -8.54 17.70
N MET A 104 -20.84 -8.76 18.72
CA MET A 104 -19.77 -7.83 19.07
C MET A 104 -18.76 -7.66 17.93
N CYS A 105 -18.31 -8.74 17.28
CA CYS A 105 -17.37 -8.65 16.17
C CYS A 105 -17.97 -7.91 14.96
N ARG A 106 -19.28 -8.09 14.70
CA ARG A 106 -20.01 -7.34 13.67
C ARG A 106 -20.11 -5.85 14.03
N GLN A 107 -20.43 -5.53 15.28
CA GLN A 107 -20.47 -4.16 15.80
C GLN A 107 -19.10 -3.48 15.68
N LEU A 108 -18.03 -4.16 16.07
CA LEU A 108 -16.65 -3.68 15.92
C LEU A 108 -16.28 -3.42 14.47
N SER A 109 -16.63 -4.34 13.56
CA SER A 109 -16.37 -4.16 12.13
C SER A 109 -17.06 -2.89 11.60
N LYS A 110 -18.32 -2.64 12.00
CA LYS A 110 -19.04 -1.41 11.63
C LYS A 110 -18.33 -0.16 12.15
N VAL A 111 -17.94 -0.13 13.42
CA VAL A 111 -17.27 1.05 14.02
C VAL A 111 -15.92 1.29 13.40
N VAL A 112 -15.09 0.26 13.26
CA VAL A 112 -13.78 0.36 12.62
C VAL A 112 -13.92 0.94 11.21
N ASN A 113 -14.86 0.42 10.41
CA ASN A 113 -15.10 0.94 9.06
C ASN A 113 -15.61 2.38 9.06
N ALA A 114 -16.54 2.75 9.95
CA ALA A 114 -17.05 4.12 10.04
C ALA A 114 -15.95 5.12 10.41
N VAL A 115 -15.07 4.73 11.32
CA VAL A 115 -14.00 5.56 11.86
C VAL A 115 -12.84 5.70 10.86
N THR A 116 -12.46 4.62 10.17
CA THR A 116 -11.37 4.67 9.16
C THR A 116 -11.80 5.35 7.87
N MET A 117 -13.07 5.20 7.46
CA MET A 117 -13.60 5.81 6.24
C MET A 117 -14.06 7.27 6.43
N HIS A 118 -13.91 7.84 7.62
CA HIS A 118 -14.23 9.24 7.85
C HIS A 118 -13.32 10.13 6.96
N PRO A 119 -13.89 11.07 6.17
CA PRO A 119 -13.13 11.85 5.18
C PRO A 119 -11.94 12.61 5.79
N ASP A 120 -12.13 13.17 6.99
CA ASP A 120 -11.09 13.93 7.70
C ASP A 120 -9.87 13.11 8.12
N ARG A 121 -9.95 11.76 8.07
CA ARG A 121 -8.83 10.88 8.42
C ARG A 121 -7.88 10.63 7.26
N GLU A 122 -8.29 10.97 6.04
CA GLU A 122 -7.52 10.77 4.80
C GLU A 122 -6.93 9.35 4.69
N PHE A 123 -7.63 8.34 5.22
CA PHE A 123 -7.09 6.98 5.35
C PHE A 123 -6.68 6.41 3.99
N MET A 124 -7.50 6.58 2.95
CA MET A 124 -7.21 6.08 1.60
C MET A 124 -5.99 6.74 0.96
N PRO A 125 -5.87 8.09 0.89
CA PRO A 125 -4.63 8.75 0.47
C PRO A 125 -3.39 8.29 1.24
N ASN A 126 -3.51 8.19 2.57
CA ASN A 126 -2.43 7.74 3.45
C ASN A 126 -1.97 6.31 3.14
N MET A 127 -2.92 5.41 2.86
CA MET A 127 -2.60 4.03 2.47
C MET A 127 -1.97 3.95 1.09
N GLN A 128 -2.40 4.80 0.15
CA GLN A 128 -1.79 4.88 -1.18
C GLN A 128 -0.32 5.34 -1.09
N GLU A 129 -0.03 6.38 -0.29
CA GLU A 129 1.34 6.84 -0.07
C GLU A 129 2.20 5.77 0.64
N PHE A 130 1.64 5.11 1.65
CA PHE A 130 2.31 3.99 2.34
C PHE A 130 2.71 2.87 1.36
N PHE A 131 1.80 2.43 0.49
CA PHE A 131 2.13 1.40 -0.49
C PHE A 131 3.11 1.89 -1.55
N LYS A 132 3.04 3.16 -1.96
CA LYS A 132 4.06 3.75 -2.85
C LYS A 132 5.44 3.73 -2.23
N ASN A 133 5.56 4.11 -0.96
CA ASN A 133 6.83 4.04 -0.22
C ASN A 133 7.32 2.60 -0.13
N THR A 134 6.45 1.66 0.23
CA THR A 134 6.79 0.23 0.30
C THR A 134 7.27 -0.32 -1.04
N CYS A 135 6.59 -0.01 -2.14
CA CYS A 135 6.96 -0.49 -3.47
C CYS A 135 8.26 0.17 -3.97
N THR A 136 8.47 1.46 -3.67
CA THR A 136 9.64 2.20 -4.12
C THR A 136 10.89 1.77 -3.37
N PHE A 137 10.85 1.78 -2.05
CA PHE A 137 12.02 1.61 -1.17
C PHE A 137 12.17 0.20 -0.60
N GLY A 138 11.14 -0.64 -0.72
CA GLY A 138 11.10 -1.97 -0.11
C GLY A 138 10.50 -1.98 1.29
N ASN A 139 10.68 -0.90 2.07
CA ASN A 139 10.01 -0.71 3.36
C ASN A 139 8.98 0.41 3.28
N GLY A 140 7.80 0.14 3.83
CA GLY A 140 6.85 1.17 4.24
C GLY A 140 6.72 1.17 5.75
N TYR A 141 6.48 2.35 6.29
CA TYR A 141 6.25 2.55 7.71
C TYR A 141 4.92 3.27 7.92
N THR A 142 4.18 2.85 8.93
CA THR A 142 2.99 3.58 9.40
C THR A 142 3.10 3.80 10.89
N TYR A 143 2.44 4.84 11.39
CA TYR A 143 2.10 4.93 12.81
C TYR A 143 0.61 5.15 12.99
N VAL A 144 0.10 4.62 14.09
CA VAL A 144 -1.31 4.73 14.49
C VAL A 144 -1.38 5.53 15.78
N VAL A 145 -1.93 6.73 15.73
CA VAL A 145 -2.07 7.62 16.90
C VAL A 145 -3.50 8.09 17.08
N PRO A 146 -3.94 8.31 18.34
CA PRO A 146 -5.23 8.91 18.60
C PRO A 146 -5.20 10.40 18.26
N GLU A 147 -6.27 10.89 17.64
CA GLU A 147 -6.48 12.30 17.35
C GLU A 147 -7.55 12.86 18.30
N PHE A 148 -7.24 14.00 18.91
CA PHE A 148 -8.08 14.64 19.91
C PHE A 148 -8.40 16.08 19.49
N ASP A 149 -9.62 16.50 19.76
CA ASP A 149 -10.03 17.90 19.71
C ASP A 149 -9.97 18.46 21.14
N TYR A 150 -9.06 19.42 21.34
CA TYR A 150 -8.85 20.05 22.65
C TYR A 150 -9.82 21.20 22.92
N GLU A 151 -10.53 21.70 21.91
CA GLU A 151 -11.56 22.73 22.06
C GLU A 151 -12.88 22.13 22.54
N MET A 152 -13.19 20.91 22.07
CA MET A 152 -14.38 20.18 22.48
C MET A 152 -14.11 19.26 23.66
N GLN A 153 -14.97 19.30 24.68
CA GLN A 153 -14.91 18.38 25.81
C GLN A 153 -15.78 17.14 25.58
N SER A 154 -15.18 15.98 25.84
CA SER A 154 -15.90 14.70 25.97
C SER A 154 -16.82 14.70 27.20
N GLU A 155 -17.74 13.73 27.27
CA GLU A 155 -18.61 13.52 28.44
C GLU A 155 -17.83 13.30 29.75
N GLY A 156 -16.56 12.88 29.65
CA GLY A 156 -15.64 12.69 30.80
C GLY A 156 -14.82 13.92 31.18
N GLY A 157 -15.03 15.09 30.56
CA GLY A 157 -14.30 16.33 30.84
C GLY A 157 -12.88 16.41 30.26
N GLY A 158 -12.42 15.37 29.54
CA GLY A 158 -11.20 15.39 28.73
C GLY A 158 -11.45 15.85 27.29
N PRO A 159 -10.40 16.01 26.47
CA PRO A 159 -10.56 16.38 25.06
C PRO A 159 -11.35 15.32 24.29
N LEU A 160 -12.13 15.75 23.30
CA LEU A 160 -12.97 14.87 22.49
C LEU A 160 -12.10 13.98 21.59
N TYR A 161 -12.27 12.66 21.69
CA TYR A 161 -11.57 11.72 20.83
C TYR A 161 -12.22 11.71 19.45
N LEU A 162 -11.49 12.23 18.45
CA LEU A 162 -11.98 12.30 17.08
C LEU A 162 -11.86 10.93 16.38
N GLY A 163 -10.81 10.16 16.70
CA GLY A 163 -10.58 8.84 16.13
C GLY A 163 -9.09 8.51 15.97
N PRO A 164 -8.78 7.32 15.47
CA PRO A 164 -7.45 6.89 15.15
C PRO A 164 -7.02 7.50 13.81
N LYS A 165 -5.81 8.02 13.78
CA LYS A 165 -5.14 8.49 12.58
C LYS A 165 -4.05 7.50 12.20
N VAL A 166 -4.14 6.96 10.98
CA VAL A 166 -3.10 6.09 10.41
C VAL A 166 -2.32 6.93 9.41
N CYS A 167 -1.07 7.24 9.74
CA CYS A 167 -0.22 8.09 8.91
C CYS A 167 0.96 7.30 8.36
N PRO A 168 1.25 7.41 7.05
CA PRO A 168 2.50 6.90 6.49
C PRO A 168 3.67 7.71 7.07
N ILE A 169 4.78 7.03 7.32
CA ILE A 169 6.05 7.68 7.66
C ILE A 169 6.94 7.61 6.43
N SER A 170 7.56 8.75 6.13
CA SER A 170 8.60 8.81 5.12
C SER A 170 9.75 7.85 5.45
N PHE A 171 10.25 7.13 4.45
CA PHE A 171 11.31 6.14 4.62
C PHE A 171 12.56 6.68 5.36
N TRP A 172 12.92 7.94 5.12
CA TRP A 172 14.09 8.58 5.75
C TRP A 172 13.85 9.08 7.19
N LYS A 173 12.61 9.06 7.67
CA LYS A 173 12.25 9.55 9.01
C LYS A 173 12.26 8.47 10.08
N LEU A 174 12.40 7.20 9.73
CA LEU A 174 12.46 6.11 10.70
C LEU A 174 13.83 5.43 10.64
N VAL A 175 14.53 5.39 11.76
CA VAL A 175 15.85 4.76 11.88
C VAL A 175 15.75 3.63 12.89
N PRO A 176 15.93 2.37 12.46
CA PRO A 176 15.85 1.22 13.34
C PRO A 176 17.11 1.03 14.18
N ASP A 177 16.97 0.36 15.32
CA ASP A 177 18.10 -0.30 16.00
C ASP A 177 18.80 -1.25 15.02
N ARG A 178 20.13 -1.13 14.92
CA ARG A 178 20.98 -1.95 14.03
C ARG A 178 20.78 -3.45 14.24
N GLU A 179 20.53 -3.92 15.46
CA GLU A 179 20.34 -5.34 15.73
C GLU A 179 18.92 -5.82 15.41
N GLY A 180 18.00 -4.89 15.14
CA GLY A 180 16.62 -5.20 14.83
C GLY A 180 16.43 -5.60 13.37
N TYR A 181 15.66 -6.67 13.15
CA TYR A 181 15.31 -7.13 11.80
C TYR A 181 13.87 -6.77 11.39
N ARG A 182 13.07 -6.26 12.34
CA ARG A 182 11.65 -5.87 12.21
C ARG A 182 11.36 -4.79 13.23
N ALA A 183 10.37 -3.93 13.00
CA ALA A 183 10.02 -2.89 13.97
C ALA A 183 9.72 -3.50 15.35
N SER A 184 9.01 -4.63 15.39
CA SER A 184 8.68 -5.37 16.61
C SER A 184 9.86 -6.06 17.32
N ASN A 185 10.99 -6.25 16.64
CA ASN A 185 12.19 -6.88 17.21
C ASN A 185 13.29 -5.88 17.56
N CYS A 186 13.17 -4.62 17.12
CA CYS A 186 14.07 -3.55 17.51
C CYS A 186 13.99 -3.33 19.03
N ARG A 187 15.11 -3.04 19.68
CA ARG A 187 15.10 -2.60 21.09
C ARG A 187 14.51 -1.20 21.21
N TRP A 188 14.85 -0.34 20.25
CA TRP A 188 14.30 0.99 20.12
C TRP A 188 14.14 1.37 18.64
N LEU A 189 13.30 2.35 18.39
CA LEU A 189 13.12 2.98 17.08
C LEU A 189 13.30 4.48 17.22
N TRP A 190 13.99 5.08 16.26
CA TRP A 190 14.11 6.52 16.15
C TRP A 190 13.15 7.05 15.11
N TYR A 191 12.38 8.07 15.48
CA TYR A 191 11.55 8.84 14.57
C TYR A 191 12.07 10.27 14.49
N LEU A 192 12.22 10.78 13.27
CA LEU A 192 12.73 12.12 12.99
C LEU A 192 11.57 13.03 12.61
N GLU A 193 11.46 14.16 13.31
CA GLU A 193 10.49 15.20 13.04
C GLU A 193 11.21 16.55 12.90
N TRP A 194 10.77 17.37 11.95
CA TRP A 194 11.26 18.74 11.79
C TRP A 194 10.12 19.67 12.16
N VAL A 195 10.36 20.52 13.16
CA VAL A 195 9.31 21.31 13.80
C VAL A 195 9.76 22.76 13.87
N SER A 196 8.85 23.70 13.58
CA SER A 196 9.13 25.13 13.72
C SER A 196 9.23 25.54 15.19
N PHE A 197 9.90 26.66 15.49
CA PHE A 197 9.94 27.14 16.87
C PHE A 197 8.55 27.45 17.44
N ASP A 198 7.66 28.04 16.63
CA ASP A 198 6.31 28.39 17.05
C ASP A 198 5.49 27.14 17.41
N GLU A 199 5.62 26.07 16.63
CA GLU A 199 4.98 24.79 16.92
C GLU A 199 5.55 24.13 18.19
N LEU A 200 6.86 24.24 18.44
CA LEU A 200 7.44 23.79 19.72
C LEU A 200 6.88 24.56 20.91
N LYS A 201 6.61 25.85 20.73
CA LYS A 201 6.01 26.69 21.76
C LYS A 201 4.55 26.30 22.02
N GLU A 202 3.79 26.03 20.96
CA GLU A 202 2.43 25.50 21.08
C GLU A 202 2.41 24.15 21.81
N ARG A 203 3.31 23.22 21.45
CA ARG A 203 3.45 21.92 22.15
C ARG A 203 3.88 22.06 23.62
N HIS A 204 4.58 23.15 23.97
CA HIS A 204 4.91 23.48 25.34
C HIS A 204 3.72 24.07 26.11
N GLU A 205 2.95 24.95 25.48
CA GLU A 205 1.72 25.52 26.05
C GLU A 205 0.68 24.43 26.32
N ASN A 206 0.60 23.42 25.44
CA ASN A 206 -0.20 22.20 25.62
C ASN A 206 0.39 21.20 26.64
N GLN A 207 1.43 21.60 27.39
CA GLN A 207 2.08 20.85 28.49
C GLN A 207 2.74 19.53 28.11
N ASP A 208 2.86 19.23 26.81
CA ASP A 208 3.51 18.01 26.35
C ASP A 208 5.04 18.11 26.41
N TYR A 209 5.59 19.31 26.18
CA TYR A 209 7.02 19.56 25.99
C TYR A 209 7.59 20.49 27.08
N LYS A 210 8.85 20.27 27.49
CA LYS A 210 9.56 21.05 28.51
C LYS A 210 10.43 22.15 27.87
N ASN A 211 10.16 23.40 28.25
CA ASN A 211 11.03 24.57 28.10
C ASN A 211 11.72 24.76 26.72
N PRO A 212 10.96 24.93 25.61
CA PRO A 212 11.52 25.10 24.27
C PRO A 212 12.34 26.38 24.11
N GLU A 213 12.15 27.39 24.96
CA GLU A 213 12.90 28.66 24.95
C GLU A 213 14.41 28.47 25.17
N GLY A 214 14.84 27.33 25.75
CA GLY A 214 16.25 26.96 25.83
C GLY A 214 16.93 26.73 24.48
N LEU A 215 16.16 26.52 23.41
CA LEU A 215 16.67 26.34 22.05
C LEU A 215 17.01 27.67 21.35
N LYS A 216 16.44 28.79 21.82
CA LYS A 216 16.46 30.10 21.14
C LYS A 216 17.76 30.89 21.28
N LYS A 217 18.81 30.32 21.88
CA LYS A 217 20.10 31.04 22.04
C LYS A 217 20.95 30.96 20.76
N ASP A 218 21.14 32.13 20.15
CA ASP A 218 21.77 32.44 18.86
C ASP A 218 23.24 32.02 18.65
N ASP A 219 23.92 31.39 19.61
CA ASP A 219 25.36 31.07 19.46
C ASP A 219 25.63 29.57 19.52
N TRP A 220 25.39 28.89 18.40
CA TRP A 220 26.12 27.67 18.10
C TRP A 220 26.44 27.58 16.61
N ILE A 221 27.65 28.04 16.27
CA ILE A 221 28.37 27.59 15.09
C ILE A 221 28.97 26.23 15.51
N PRO A 222 28.66 25.11 14.83
CA PRO A 222 29.50 23.93 14.97
C PRO A 222 30.90 24.35 14.51
N GLU A 223 31.82 24.52 15.45
CA GLU A 223 33.26 24.50 15.15
C GLU A 223 33.58 23.07 14.72
N ASP A 224 33.29 22.77 13.46
CA ASP A 224 33.85 21.60 12.81
C ASP A 224 34.15 21.92 11.34
N PHE A 225 35.44 21.85 11.06
CA PHE A 225 36.18 22.05 9.81
C PHE A 225 35.58 21.31 8.57
N HIS A 226 34.56 20.48 8.76
CA HIS A 226 33.80 19.77 7.73
C HIS A 226 32.76 20.63 6.98
N ARG A 227 32.32 21.75 7.57
CA ARG A 227 31.24 22.59 7.01
C ARG A 227 31.67 23.39 5.77
N ASP A 228 32.95 23.76 5.66
CA ASP A 228 33.51 24.51 4.52
C ASP A 228 33.72 23.67 3.25
N VAL A 229 33.75 22.34 3.37
CA VAL A 229 33.93 21.43 2.23
C VAL A 229 32.57 21.08 1.60
N LEU A 230 31.51 20.96 2.39
CA LEU A 230 30.18 20.58 1.91
C LEU A 230 29.33 21.78 1.45
N ALA A 231 29.56 22.97 2.01
CA ALA A 231 28.95 24.20 1.52
C ALA A 231 29.35 24.54 0.07
N LYS A 232 30.52 24.07 -0.39
CA LYS A 232 30.99 24.25 -1.78
C LYS A 232 30.24 23.41 -2.82
N PHE A 233 29.44 22.42 -2.41
CA PHE A 233 28.67 21.54 -3.32
C PHE A 233 27.16 21.80 -3.34
N GLY A 234 26.68 22.85 -2.66
CA GLY A 234 25.46 23.54 -3.06
C GLY A 234 24.10 22.87 -2.80
N LYS A 235 24.01 21.66 -2.22
CA LYS A 235 22.74 21.09 -1.69
C LYS A 235 23.00 20.02 -0.62
N GLY A 236 22.56 20.27 0.61
CA GLY A 236 22.44 19.23 1.64
C GLY A 236 22.29 19.84 3.03
N VAL A 237 21.07 19.85 3.58
CA VAL A 237 20.87 19.91 5.04
C VAL A 237 21.36 18.55 5.55
N ASN A 238 22.39 18.54 6.40
CA ASN A 238 22.85 17.29 7.00
C ASN A 238 21.79 16.89 8.04
N PRO A 239 21.27 15.66 8.06
CA PRO A 239 20.33 15.23 9.10
C PRO A 239 20.94 15.26 10.52
N ASN A 240 22.25 15.41 10.65
CA ASN A 240 22.93 15.69 11.92
C ASN A 240 22.85 17.17 12.34
N ASP A 241 22.42 18.06 11.45
CA ASP A 241 22.24 19.47 11.76
C ASP A 241 21.01 19.59 12.65
N ALA A 242 21.24 19.97 13.90
CA ALA A 242 20.20 20.18 14.90
C ALA A 242 19.15 21.24 14.52
N TYR A 243 19.47 22.09 13.54
CA TYR A 243 18.70 23.26 13.16
C TYR A 243 18.90 23.59 11.68
N ASP A 244 17.78 23.66 10.94
CA ASP A 244 17.75 24.12 9.56
C ASP A 244 17.53 25.64 9.53
N LYS A 245 18.64 26.38 9.43
CA LYS A 245 18.62 27.85 9.38
C LYS A 245 17.81 28.41 8.20
N LYS A 246 17.65 27.67 7.10
CA LYS A 246 16.94 28.16 5.92
C LYS A 246 15.43 28.22 6.16
N ASN A 247 14.91 27.22 6.86
CA ASN A 247 13.48 27.06 7.08
C ASN A 247 13.08 27.36 8.54
N ASP A 248 14.03 27.73 9.41
CA ASP A 248 13.84 27.96 10.84
C ASP A 248 13.16 26.77 11.54
N MET A 249 13.68 25.56 11.25
CA MET A 249 13.16 24.30 11.79
C MET A 249 14.19 23.62 12.69
N TYR A 250 13.72 23.08 13.80
CA TYR A 250 14.51 22.27 14.73
C TYR A 250 14.28 20.79 14.48
N LEU A 251 15.35 20.01 14.56
CA LEU A 251 15.27 18.55 14.50
C LEU A 251 14.84 18.00 15.85
N LEU A 252 13.79 17.19 15.85
CA LEU A 252 13.37 16.36 16.96
C LEU A 252 13.71 14.90 16.68
N LEU A 253 14.44 14.30 17.62
CA LEU A 253 14.73 12.87 17.63
C LEU A 253 13.89 12.20 18.71
N HIS A 254 12.91 11.42 18.29
CA HIS A 254 12.07 10.65 19.18
C HIS A 254 12.64 9.23 19.28
N ASN A 255 13.20 8.87 20.44
CA ASN A 255 13.60 7.52 20.76
C ASN A 255 12.44 6.78 21.43
N TYR A 256 11.93 5.73 20.80
CA TYR A 256 10.89 4.88 21.35
C TYR A 256 11.49 3.55 21.79
N ASP A 257 11.43 3.24 23.08
CA ASP A 257 11.80 1.94 23.61
C ASP A 257 10.64 0.95 23.38
N MET A 258 10.92 -0.05 22.55
CA MET A 258 9.92 -1.02 22.11
C MET A 258 9.53 -2.03 23.20
N LYS A 259 10.39 -2.22 24.22
CA LYS A 259 10.15 -3.17 25.31
C LYS A 259 9.33 -2.54 26.42
N THR A 260 9.60 -1.28 26.72
CA THR A 260 8.95 -0.59 27.85
C THR A 260 7.78 0.29 27.41
N GLY A 261 7.72 0.68 26.13
CA GLY A 261 6.72 1.62 25.62
C GLY A 261 6.99 3.08 26.02
N HIS A 262 8.12 3.34 26.67
CA HIS A 262 8.58 4.68 26.99
C HIS A 262 9.20 5.33 25.75
N PHE A 263 9.03 6.64 25.66
CA PHE A 263 9.65 7.46 24.65
C PHE A 263 10.36 8.66 25.27
N VAL A 264 11.46 9.06 24.63
CA VAL A 264 12.27 10.23 24.96
C VAL A 264 12.43 11.05 23.69
N THR A 265 12.20 12.36 23.77
CA THR A 265 12.37 13.28 22.64
C THR A 265 13.49 14.25 22.93
N LEU A 266 14.49 14.24 22.05
CA LEU A 266 15.62 15.14 22.06
C LEU A 266 15.40 16.23 21.00
N ALA A 267 15.44 17.50 21.41
CA ALA A 267 15.38 18.63 20.49
C ALA A 267 16.77 19.18 20.22
N GLY A 268 17.06 19.39 18.94
CA GLY A 268 18.29 20.03 18.47
C GLY A 268 19.57 19.38 18.98
N ASN A 269 19.55 18.06 19.22
CA ASN A 269 20.65 17.27 19.78
C ASN A 269 21.20 17.77 21.13
N LYS A 270 20.44 18.61 21.85
CA LYS A 270 20.95 19.36 23.01
C LYS A 270 20.12 19.18 24.27
N MET A 271 18.82 18.98 24.13
CA MET A 271 17.90 19.06 25.27
C MET A 271 16.81 18.02 25.15
N ILE A 272 16.57 17.30 26.23
CA ILE A 272 15.43 16.41 26.34
C ILE A 272 14.22 17.29 26.64
N ILE A 273 13.36 17.43 25.64
CA ILE A 273 12.12 18.22 25.74
C ILE A 273 10.95 17.36 26.20
N ARG A 274 11.03 16.03 26.07
CA ARG A 274 9.97 15.12 26.52
C ARG A 274 10.59 13.82 26.98
N ASP A 275 10.18 13.36 28.15
CA ASP A 275 10.54 12.06 28.68
C ASP A 275 9.33 11.47 29.41
N SER A 276 8.80 10.39 28.86
CA SER A 276 7.64 9.69 29.42
C SER A 276 7.94 8.95 30.74
N ALA A 277 9.20 8.65 31.05
CA ALA A 277 9.57 8.00 32.31
C ALA A 277 9.56 8.98 33.50
N THR A 278 9.71 10.27 33.21
CA THR A 278 9.80 11.32 34.23
C THR A 278 8.45 12.03 34.39
N PRO A 279 7.82 12.01 35.59
CA PRO A 279 6.54 12.68 35.81
C PRO A 279 6.65 14.19 35.57
N ILE A 280 5.66 14.75 34.89
CA ILE A 280 5.55 16.18 34.61
C ILE A 280 4.78 16.84 35.75
N THR A 281 5.24 18.01 36.18
CA THR A 281 4.49 18.81 37.17
C THR A 281 3.64 19.82 36.40
N ILE A 282 2.32 19.72 36.54
CA ILE A 282 1.34 20.58 35.90
C ILE A 282 0.76 21.51 36.96
N GLU A 283 0.74 22.82 36.68
CA GLU A 283 0.06 23.78 37.55
C GLU A 283 -1.45 23.72 37.30
N THR A 284 -2.18 23.11 38.23
CA THR A 284 -3.65 23.15 38.22
C THR A 284 -4.14 24.30 39.11
N PRO A 285 -5.41 24.76 38.97
CA PRO A 285 -6.00 25.74 39.89
C PRO A 285 -5.98 25.32 41.37
N LEU A 286 -5.78 24.03 41.65
CA LEU A 286 -5.71 23.43 42.99
C LEU A 286 -4.27 23.25 43.51
N GLY A 287 -3.26 23.58 42.70
CA GLY A 287 -1.84 23.44 43.01
C GLY A 287 -1.05 22.63 41.98
N PRO A 288 0.28 22.49 42.16
CA PRO A 288 1.12 21.69 41.28
C PRO A 288 0.83 20.20 41.47
N GLU A 289 0.30 19.55 40.44
CA GLU A 289 0.05 18.10 40.42
C GLU A 289 1.13 17.40 39.58
N LYS A 290 1.65 16.27 40.07
CA LYS A 290 2.62 15.45 39.34
C LYS A 290 1.87 14.39 38.54
N ILE A 291 1.80 14.58 37.23
CA ILE A 291 1.15 13.66 36.31
C ILE A 291 2.24 12.83 35.62
N SER A 292 2.16 11.51 35.76
CA SER A 292 2.98 10.59 34.99
C SER A 292 2.28 10.31 33.66
N ILE A 293 2.94 10.57 32.53
CA ILE A 293 2.41 10.18 31.23
C ILE A 293 2.48 8.65 31.15
N PRO A 294 1.35 7.93 31.01
CA PRO A 294 1.39 6.49 30.85
C PRO A 294 2.08 6.12 29.52
N PRO A 295 2.89 5.05 29.48
CA PRO A 295 3.44 4.56 28.23
C PRO A 295 2.31 4.18 27.27
N TYR A 296 2.56 4.24 25.97
CA TYR A 296 1.55 3.83 24.99
C TYR A 296 1.16 2.35 25.22
N PRO A 297 -0.14 2.01 25.16
CA PRO A 297 -0.60 0.64 25.41
C PRO A 297 -0.17 -0.38 24.33
N TYR A 298 0.46 0.12 23.26
CA TYR A 298 1.01 -0.64 22.13
C TYR A 298 2.13 0.18 21.47
N CYS A 299 2.99 -0.48 20.67
CA CYS A 299 3.95 0.23 19.81
C CYS A 299 3.20 1.00 18.72
N PRO A 300 3.35 2.33 18.57
CA PRO A 300 2.61 3.08 17.56
C PRO A 300 3.06 2.75 16.13
N PHE A 301 4.30 2.31 15.93
CA PHE A 301 4.87 2.01 14.61
C PHE A 301 4.57 0.60 14.11
N ASP A 302 4.36 0.48 12.80
CA ASP A 302 4.36 -0.78 12.06
C ASP A 302 5.23 -0.66 10.82
N ASP A 303 5.87 -1.75 10.44
CA ASP A 303 6.62 -1.87 9.19
C ASP A 303 5.95 -2.89 8.25
N LEU A 304 6.03 -2.60 6.95
CA LEU A 304 5.74 -3.54 5.87
C LEU A 304 6.96 -3.63 4.97
N ARG A 305 7.30 -4.85 4.57
CA ARG A 305 8.47 -5.15 3.77
C ARG A 305 8.08 -5.93 2.53
N LEU A 306 8.46 -5.43 1.36
CA LEU A 306 8.13 -6.01 0.06
C LEU A 306 8.85 -7.33 -0.15
N TRP A 307 10.18 -7.28 -0.23
CA TRP A 307 11.07 -8.43 -0.39
C TRP A 307 12.10 -8.43 0.74
N PRO A 308 11.77 -9.01 1.91
CA PRO A 308 12.66 -8.99 3.06
C PRO A 308 13.87 -9.91 2.86
N PHE A 309 15.03 -9.44 3.29
CA PHE A 309 16.22 -10.26 3.42
C PHE A 309 16.29 -10.95 4.79
N HIS A 310 17.05 -12.04 4.85
CA HIS A 310 17.31 -12.71 6.12
C HIS A 310 18.22 -11.82 6.98
N GLU A 311 17.85 -11.62 8.24
CA GLU A 311 18.63 -10.84 9.21
C GLU A 311 18.94 -9.38 8.79
N GLU A 312 18.11 -8.80 7.92
CA GLU A 312 18.19 -7.36 7.59
C GLU A 312 16.86 -6.67 7.84
N PHE A 313 16.94 -5.42 8.35
CA PHE A 313 15.77 -4.57 8.55
C PHE A 313 15.22 -4.04 7.22
N PHE A 314 16.12 -3.57 6.35
CA PHE A 314 15.78 -2.97 5.07
C PHE A 314 15.53 -4.06 4.02
N ALA A 315 14.40 -3.96 3.35
CA ALA A 315 13.97 -4.85 2.29
C ALA A 315 14.28 -4.25 0.93
N MET A 316 14.23 -5.08 -0.11
CA MET A 316 14.41 -4.61 -1.47
C MET A 316 13.11 -4.08 -2.06
N GLY A 317 13.16 -2.86 -2.60
CA GLY A 317 12.06 -2.26 -3.37
C GLY A 317 12.13 -2.60 -4.85
N VAL A 318 11.04 -2.28 -5.56
CA VAL A 318 11.00 -2.33 -7.03
C VAL A 318 12.04 -1.39 -7.65
N GLY A 319 12.28 -0.23 -7.01
CA GLY A 319 13.28 0.74 -7.45
C GLY A 319 14.66 0.08 -7.60
N SER A 320 15.15 -0.57 -6.55
CA SER A 320 16.45 -1.25 -6.54
C SER A 320 16.56 -2.33 -7.62
N VAL A 321 15.50 -3.13 -7.83
CA VAL A 321 15.49 -4.21 -8.85
C VAL A 321 15.45 -3.67 -10.28
N ALA A 322 14.58 -2.69 -10.56
CA ALA A 322 14.29 -2.26 -11.93
C ALA A 322 15.18 -1.10 -12.42
N ARG A 323 15.88 -0.40 -11.51
CA ARG A 323 16.78 0.71 -11.84
C ARG A 323 17.83 0.32 -12.87
N GLY A 324 18.53 -0.80 -12.67
CA GLY A 324 19.58 -1.26 -13.58
C GLY A 324 19.06 -1.49 -15.01
N PHE A 325 17.87 -2.09 -15.16
CA PHE A 325 17.24 -2.28 -16.47
C PHE A 325 16.78 -0.96 -17.10
N GLN A 326 16.29 -0.01 -16.29
CA GLN A 326 15.93 1.32 -16.77
C GLN A 326 17.15 2.07 -17.33
N ASP A 327 18.28 2.02 -16.64
CA ASP A 327 19.54 2.63 -17.07
C ASP A 327 20.03 1.99 -18.39
N GLU A 328 19.97 0.66 -18.49
CA GLU A 328 20.31 -0.06 -19.71
C GLU A 328 19.41 0.35 -20.90
N ILE A 329 18.10 0.44 -20.70
CA ILE A 329 17.15 0.88 -21.74
C ILE A 329 17.43 2.32 -22.19
N ASN A 330 17.72 3.21 -21.23
CA ASN A 330 18.07 4.61 -21.52
C ASN A 330 19.36 4.69 -22.32
N LEU A 331 20.37 3.88 -21.96
CA LEU A 331 21.63 3.74 -22.69
C LEU A 331 21.41 3.30 -24.14
N TRP A 332 20.67 2.21 -24.38
CA TRP A 332 20.36 1.73 -25.73
C TRP A 332 19.57 2.76 -26.56
N LYS A 333 18.63 3.49 -25.95
CA LYS A 333 17.91 4.59 -26.64
C LYS A 333 18.83 5.74 -27.01
N SER A 334 19.73 6.14 -26.11
CA SER A 334 20.71 7.21 -26.33
C SER A 334 21.62 6.87 -27.52
N MET A 335 22.23 5.68 -27.52
CA MET A 335 23.11 5.22 -28.60
C MET A 335 22.39 5.14 -29.95
N ARG A 336 21.11 4.75 -29.98
CA ARG A 336 20.32 4.73 -31.22
C ARG A 336 20.04 6.13 -31.74
N PHE A 337 19.68 7.07 -30.87
CA PHE A 337 19.43 8.45 -31.32
C PHE A 337 20.69 9.09 -31.88
N GLU A 338 21.86 8.84 -31.28
CA GLU A 338 23.12 9.32 -31.84
C GLU A 338 23.49 8.63 -33.15
N ASN A 339 23.30 7.30 -33.25
CA ASN A 339 23.54 6.60 -34.50
C ASN A 339 22.63 7.12 -35.63
N VAL A 340 21.35 7.39 -35.33
CA VAL A 340 20.42 8.03 -36.28
C VAL A 340 20.88 9.43 -36.64
N GLU A 341 21.33 10.22 -35.67
CA GLU A 341 21.84 11.56 -35.93
C GLU A 341 23.08 11.51 -36.84
N LEU A 342 24.03 10.62 -36.58
CA LEU A 342 25.21 10.41 -37.43
C LEU A 342 24.86 9.82 -38.80
N GLY A 343 23.81 9.03 -38.90
CA GLY A 343 23.29 8.48 -40.16
C GLY A 343 22.64 9.56 -41.04
N ILE A 344 21.92 10.51 -40.42
CA ILE A 344 21.33 11.67 -41.10
C ILE A 344 22.41 12.71 -41.44
N HIS A 345 23.22 13.08 -40.45
CA HIS A 345 24.35 13.99 -40.56
C HIS A 345 25.63 13.21 -40.81
N LYS A 346 25.75 12.70 -42.04
CA LYS A 346 26.95 11.95 -42.45
C LYS A 346 28.20 12.79 -42.25
N PHE A 347 29.24 12.18 -41.69
CA PHE A 347 30.55 12.80 -41.55
C PHE A 347 31.41 12.48 -42.79
N PHE A 348 32.38 13.34 -43.06
CA PHE A 348 33.26 13.24 -44.22
C PHE A 348 34.69 13.04 -43.76
N LEU A 349 35.39 12.12 -44.43
CA LEU A 349 36.81 11.95 -44.31
C LEU A 349 37.45 12.77 -45.43
N ILE A 350 38.18 13.80 -45.03
CA ILE A 350 38.84 14.74 -45.93
C ILE A 350 40.34 14.46 -45.90
N ASN A 351 40.96 14.37 -47.07
CA ASN A 351 42.40 14.30 -47.19
C ASN A 351 42.98 15.71 -47.32
N GLU A 352 43.60 16.22 -46.24
CA GLU A 352 44.18 17.57 -46.20
C GLU A 352 45.21 17.81 -47.33
N LEU A 353 45.92 16.77 -47.79
CA LEU A 353 46.92 16.87 -48.84
C LEU A 353 46.34 17.20 -50.22
N MET A 354 45.04 16.98 -50.41
CA MET A 354 44.34 17.30 -51.67
C MET A 354 43.79 18.74 -51.68
N GLY A 355 43.89 19.46 -50.55
CA GLY A 355 43.49 20.86 -50.41
C GLY A 355 42.01 21.20 -50.63
N PRO A 356 41.01 20.34 -50.34
CA PRO A 356 39.62 20.79 -50.34
C PRO A 356 39.39 21.73 -49.15
N ASP A 357 38.76 22.88 -49.41
CA ASP A 357 38.32 23.80 -48.36
C ASP A 357 37.10 23.19 -47.64
N PRO A 358 37.14 22.98 -46.30
CA PRO A 358 35.99 22.50 -45.55
C PRO A 358 34.73 23.36 -45.76
N ASP A 359 34.92 24.66 -46.01
CA ASP A 359 33.83 25.61 -46.23
C ASP A 359 33.14 25.43 -47.58
N ASP A 360 33.66 24.61 -48.49
CA ASP A 360 33.02 24.29 -49.79
C ASP A 360 32.15 23.01 -49.72
N VAL A 361 32.16 22.28 -48.60
CA VAL A 361 31.44 21.01 -48.46
C VAL A 361 30.04 21.22 -47.87
N TRP A 362 29.11 21.68 -48.71
CA TRP A 362 27.70 21.88 -48.35
C TRP A 362 26.82 20.82 -49.01
N ILE A 363 25.87 20.27 -48.26
CA ILE A 363 24.98 19.20 -48.72
C ILE A 363 23.56 19.70 -48.69
N TYR A 364 22.94 19.72 -49.87
CA TYR A 364 21.52 19.97 -50.06
C TYR A 364 21.03 19.10 -51.22
N PRO A 365 19.72 18.78 -51.30
CA PRO A 365 19.19 18.00 -52.40
C PRO A 365 19.58 18.60 -53.77
N GLY A 366 20.33 17.85 -54.58
CA GLY A 366 20.79 18.29 -55.91
C GLY A 366 22.17 18.97 -55.95
N SER A 367 22.91 19.07 -54.84
CA SER A 367 24.29 19.57 -54.84
C SER A 367 25.23 18.63 -55.61
N ILE A 368 26.09 19.17 -56.48
CA ILE A 368 27.14 18.44 -57.19
C ILE A 368 28.48 18.96 -56.67
N ILE A 369 29.26 18.10 -56.01
CA ILE A 369 30.60 18.44 -55.52
C ILE A 369 31.62 17.94 -56.55
N PRO A 370 32.38 18.83 -57.22
CA PRO A 370 33.39 18.42 -58.17
C PRO A 370 34.63 17.90 -57.44
N VAL A 371 34.94 16.60 -57.58
CA VAL A 371 36.12 15.98 -56.97
C VAL A 371 37.04 15.41 -58.07
N LYS A 372 38.35 15.70 -57.99
CA LYS A 372 39.34 15.18 -58.97
C LYS A 372 39.62 13.68 -58.79
N ASP A 373 39.53 13.19 -57.57
CA ASP A 373 39.69 11.77 -57.21
C ASP A 373 38.74 11.46 -56.04
N ILE A 374 37.67 10.70 -56.31
CA ILE A 374 36.59 10.40 -55.37
C ILE A 374 37.12 9.55 -54.21
N GLU A 375 38.06 8.64 -54.46
CA GLU A 375 38.54 7.71 -53.42
C GLU A 375 39.57 8.36 -52.49
N LYS A 376 40.34 9.32 -52.98
CA LYS A 376 41.45 9.93 -52.23
C LYS A 376 41.19 11.33 -51.69
N GLY A 377 40.18 12.04 -52.20
CA GLY A 377 39.89 13.43 -51.83
C GLY A 377 38.85 13.58 -50.73
N LEU A 378 37.68 12.95 -50.90
CA LEU A 378 36.52 13.11 -50.03
C LEU A 378 35.74 11.79 -49.96
N LYS A 379 35.75 11.13 -48.80
CA LYS A 379 34.99 9.89 -48.59
C LYS A 379 33.91 10.11 -47.53
N VAL A 380 32.68 9.74 -47.84
CA VAL A 380 31.59 9.73 -46.86
C VAL A 380 31.86 8.61 -45.85
N GLY A 381 31.86 8.94 -44.56
CA GLY A 381 31.83 7.94 -43.51
C GLY A 381 30.50 7.21 -43.54
N GLU A 382 30.53 5.90 -43.75
CA GLU A 382 29.34 5.07 -43.64
C GLU A 382 29.11 4.73 -42.16
N VAL A 383 28.02 5.26 -41.61
CA VAL A 383 27.51 4.83 -40.32
C VAL A 383 26.64 3.61 -40.58
N GLY A 384 26.93 2.50 -39.92
CA GLY A 384 26.09 1.32 -40.00
C GLY A 384 24.70 1.59 -39.44
N ASP A 385 23.68 1.01 -40.08
CA ASP A 385 22.30 1.08 -39.59
C ASP A 385 22.19 0.52 -38.16
N ILE A 386 21.19 1.00 -37.42
CA ILE A 386 20.82 0.41 -36.13
C ILE A 386 20.49 -1.07 -36.35
N THR A 387 21.29 -1.94 -35.75
CA THR A 387 21.08 -3.38 -35.84
C THR A 387 19.77 -3.78 -35.17
N GLN A 388 19.04 -4.73 -35.76
CA GLN A 388 17.81 -5.29 -35.16
C GLN A 388 18.08 -5.81 -33.73
N GLY A 389 19.30 -6.30 -33.47
CA GLY A 389 19.75 -6.72 -32.14
C GLY A 389 19.51 -5.67 -31.05
N SER A 390 19.72 -4.37 -31.33
CA SER A 390 19.50 -3.31 -30.33
C SER A 390 18.03 -3.21 -29.87
N TYR A 391 17.07 -3.46 -30.76
CA TYR A 391 15.65 -3.48 -30.40
C TYR A 391 15.28 -4.72 -29.60
N VAL A 392 15.89 -5.87 -29.94
CA VAL A 392 15.69 -7.13 -29.22
C VAL A 392 16.24 -7.04 -27.80
N GLU A 393 17.44 -6.49 -27.62
CA GLU A 393 18.05 -6.30 -26.29
C GLU A 393 17.21 -5.37 -25.40
N GLN A 394 16.72 -4.24 -25.94
CA GLN A 394 15.80 -3.38 -25.18
C GLN A 394 14.54 -4.14 -24.74
N GLY A 395 13.90 -4.88 -25.65
CA GLY A 395 12.72 -5.67 -25.32
C GLY A 395 13.01 -6.76 -24.29
N GLN A 396 14.21 -7.36 -24.35
CA GLN A 396 14.65 -8.35 -23.37
C GLN A 396 14.92 -7.73 -21.99
N ALA A 397 15.50 -6.53 -21.92
CA ALA A 397 15.70 -5.78 -20.68
C ALA A 397 14.35 -5.39 -20.03
N GLU A 398 13.39 -4.91 -20.83
CA GLU A 398 12.02 -4.63 -20.35
C GLU A 398 11.35 -5.89 -19.81
N LYS A 399 11.48 -7.01 -20.52
CA LYS A 399 10.97 -8.31 -20.07
C LYS A 399 11.66 -8.79 -18.80
N ASN A 400 12.98 -8.71 -18.71
CA ASN A 400 13.74 -9.11 -17.53
C ASN A 400 13.35 -8.30 -16.30
N ALA A 401 13.08 -6.99 -16.46
CA ALA A 401 12.57 -6.14 -15.39
C ALA A 401 11.19 -6.59 -14.91
N GLN A 402 10.29 -6.92 -15.84
CA GLN A 402 8.96 -7.44 -15.51
C GLN A 402 9.01 -8.81 -14.85
N ASP A 403 9.83 -9.73 -15.35
CA ASP A 403 10.02 -11.06 -14.78
C ASP A 403 10.63 -10.98 -13.36
N SER A 404 11.57 -10.06 -13.16
CA SER A 404 12.22 -9.82 -11.86
C SER A 404 11.27 -9.23 -10.82
N THR A 405 10.38 -8.32 -11.24
CA THR A 405 9.39 -7.67 -10.35
C THR A 405 8.06 -8.40 -10.28
N SER A 406 7.85 -9.38 -11.16
CA SER A 406 6.61 -10.14 -11.36
C SER A 406 5.40 -9.29 -11.79
N MET A 407 5.65 -8.11 -12.38
CA MET A 407 4.63 -7.20 -12.90
C MET A 407 4.65 -7.23 -14.44
N HIS A 408 3.96 -8.21 -15.02
CA HIS A 408 3.92 -8.40 -16.48
C HIS A 408 2.93 -7.46 -17.15
N GLU A 409 3.18 -7.13 -18.42
CA GLU A 409 2.27 -6.25 -19.20
C GLU A 409 0.84 -6.76 -19.29
N THR A 410 0.65 -8.08 -19.27
CA THR A 410 -0.68 -8.72 -19.30
C THR A 410 -1.53 -8.35 -18.10
N MET A 411 -0.93 -7.95 -16.98
CA MET A 411 -1.65 -7.41 -15.82
C MET A 411 -2.22 -6.02 -16.09
N ARG A 412 -1.68 -5.29 -17.07
CA ARG A 412 -2.17 -3.98 -17.50
C ARG A 412 -3.28 -4.07 -18.54
N GLY A 413 -3.69 -5.28 -18.91
CA GLY A 413 -4.65 -5.50 -20.01
C GLY A 413 -4.04 -5.39 -21.40
N ASN A 414 -2.71 -5.35 -21.54
CA ASN A 414 -2.07 -5.46 -22.85
C ASN A 414 -2.23 -6.89 -23.38
N GLU A 415 -2.63 -7.00 -24.64
CA GLU A 415 -2.57 -8.25 -25.39
C GLU A 415 -1.10 -8.65 -25.59
N THR A 416 -0.78 -9.93 -25.37
CA THR A 416 0.55 -10.45 -25.71
C THR A 416 0.75 -10.35 -27.22
N ALA A 417 1.89 -9.81 -27.67
CA ALA A 417 2.21 -9.71 -29.10
C ALA A 417 2.29 -11.08 -29.81
N ARG A 418 2.46 -12.17 -29.05
CA ARG A 418 2.26 -13.54 -29.52
C ARG A 418 0.80 -13.94 -29.35
N ARG A 419 0.23 -14.59 -30.37
CA ARG A 419 -1.00 -15.41 -30.28
C ARG A 419 -0.74 -16.60 -29.35
N GLU A 420 -0.64 -16.35 -28.05
CA GLU A 420 -0.59 -17.39 -27.04
C GLU A 420 -2.02 -17.91 -26.80
N THR A 421 -2.14 -19.21 -26.56
CA THR A 421 -3.43 -19.79 -26.16
C THR A 421 -3.87 -19.18 -24.83
N ALA A 422 -5.17 -18.90 -24.67
CA ALA A 422 -5.72 -18.28 -23.46
C ALA A 422 -5.24 -18.98 -22.17
N THR A 423 -5.09 -20.30 -22.20
CA THR A 423 -4.57 -21.10 -21.08
C THR A 423 -3.12 -20.77 -20.71
N THR A 424 -2.26 -20.47 -21.68
CA THR A 424 -0.86 -20.10 -21.45
C THR A 424 -0.78 -18.72 -20.81
N ILE A 425 -1.59 -17.76 -21.28
CA ILE A 425 -1.69 -16.41 -20.70
C ILE A 425 -2.16 -16.50 -19.23
N VAL A 426 -3.20 -17.29 -18.96
CA VAL A 426 -3.71 -17.51 -17.59
C VAL A 426 -2.64 -18.18 -16.71
N THR A 427 -1.88 -19.14 -17.24
CA THR A 427 -0.82 -19.82 -16.48
C THR A 427 0.36 -18.89 -16.17
N LEU A 428 0.77 -18.05 -17.12
CA LEU A 428 1.80 -17.02 -16.93
C LEU A 428 1.35 -15.96 -15.93
N GLN A 429 0.11 -15.48 -16.03
CA GLN A 429 -0.47 -14.55 -15.05
C GLN A 429 -0.48 -15.16 -13.65
N ARG A 430 -0.89 -16.43 -13.50
CA ARG A 430 -0.84 -17.15 -12.22
C ARG A 430 0.59 -17.29 -11.69
N ALA A 431 1.56 -17.59 -12.54
CA ALA A 431 2.95 -17.72 -12.14
C ALA A 431 3.53 -16.38 -11.66
N GLY A 432 3.24 -15.28 -12.37
CA GLY A 432 3.63 -13.93 -11.98
C GLY A 432 2.95 -13.46 -10.68
N LEU A 433 1.69 -13.82 -10.46
CA LEU A 433 0.95 -13.42 -9.27
C LEU A 433 1.44 -14.09 -7.97
N LYS A 434 2.17 -15.21 -8.01
CA LYS A 434 2.58 -15.92 -6.78
C LYS A 434 3.40 -15.05 -5.81
N ARG A 435 4.30 -14.21 -6.33
CA ARG A 435 5.10 -13.31 -5.48
C ARG A 435 4.23 -12.22 -4.88
N LEU A 436 3.34 -11.63 -5.68
CA LEU A 436 2.39 -10.65 -5.21
C LEU A 436 1.44 -11.27 -4.16
N GLU A 437 0.88 -12.44 -4.40
CA GLU A 437 0.02 -13.16 -3.46
C GLU A 437 0.73 -13.42 -2.13
N THR A 438 2.02 -13.81 -2.18
CA THR A 438 2.85 -13.97 -0.98
C THR A 438 2.99 -12.64 -0.23
N PHE A 439 3.29 -11.56 -0.94
CA PHE A 439 3.36 -10.22 -0.35
C PHE A 439 2.02 -9.79 0.27
N MET A 440 0.90 -10.04 -0.41
CA MET A 440 -0.45 -9.73 0.08
C MET A 440 -0.80 -10.51 1.34
N LYS A 441 -0.42 -11.78 1.42
CA LYS A 441 -0.56 -12.61 2.63
C LYS A 441 0.28 -12.07 3.79
N ILE A 442 1.53 -11.68 3.54
CA ILE A 442 2.40 -11.05 4.54
C ILE A 442 1.78 -9.74 5.02
N MET A 443 1.29 -8.91 4.09
CA MET A 443 0.66 -7.63 4.41
C MET A 443 -0.60 -7.80 5.25
N SER A 444 -1.49 -8.73 4.87
CA SER A 444 -2.71 -9.06 5.61
C SER A 444 -2.40 -9.53 7.04
N THR A 445 -1.43 -10.45 7.18
CA THR A 445 -1.14 -11.11 8.46
C THR A 445 -0.27 -10.28 9.40
N GLN A 446 0.71 -9.53 8.88
CA GLN A 446 1.67 -8.78 9.69
C GLN A 446 1.22 -7.34 9.90
N TRP A 447 1.04 -6.59 8.82
CA TRP A 447 0.79 -5.15 8.91
C TRP A 447 -0.68 -4.84 9.18
N PHE A 448 -1.60 -5.35 8.36
CA PHE A 448 -3.02 -4.99 8.42
C PHE A 448 -3.66 -5.40 9.75
N ARG A 449 -3.41 -6.63 10.20
CA ARG A 449 -3.85 -7.11 11.52
C ARG A 449 -3.31 -6.26 12.66
N SER A 450 -2.03 -5.86 12.60
CA SER A 450 -1.41 -5.02 13.64
C SER A 450 -2.04 -3.64 13.71
N VAL A 451 -2.20 -2.96 12.57
CA VAL A 451 -2.80 -1.63 12.48
C VAL A 451 -4.24 -1.63 12.99
N LEU A 452 -5.06 -2.60 12.55
CA LEU A 452 -6.45 -2.70 13.01
C LEU A 452 -6.57 -3.03 14.50
N LEU A 453 -5.70 -3.88 15.03
CA LEU A 453 -5.68 -4.17 16.46
C LEU A 453 -5.37 -2.91 17.27
N LYS A 454 -4.45 -2.05 16.80
CA LYS A 454 -4.16 -0.76 17.44
C LYS A 454 -5.35 0.19 17.39
N ILE A 455 -6.03 0.26 16.24
CA ILE A 455 -7.29 1.02 16.08
C ILE A 455 -8.33 0.56 17.11
N ILE A 456 -8.56 -0.76 17.24
CA ILE A 456 -9.53 -1.32 18.20
C ILE A 456 -9.14 -0.98 19.64
N ILE A 457 -7.84 -1.08 19.98
CA ILE A 457 -7.35 -0.70 21.31
C ILE A 457 -7.58 0.80 21.57
N GLN A 458 -7.35 1.68 20.59
CA GLN A 458 -7.63 3.10 20.74
C GLN A 458 -9.12 3.38 20.93
N ILE A 459 -10.00 2.75 20.13
CA ILE A 459 -11.45 2.85 20.30
C ILE A 459 -11.82 2.43 21.73
N ARG A 460 -11.32 1.29 22.21
CA ARG A 460 -11.61 0.84 23.59
C ARG A 460 -11.11 1.80 24.67
N THR A 461 -9.99 2.49 24.43
CA THR A 461 -9.29 3.30 25.45
C THR A 461 -9.83 4.72 25.50
N TYR A 462 -10.14 5.33 24.36
CA TYR A 462 -10.42 6.76 24.24
C TYR A 462 -11.85 7.09 23.79
N MET A 463 -12.53 6.19 23.07
CA MET A 463 -13.93 6.41 22.71
C MET A 463 -14.84 6.12 23.91
N SER A 464 -15.88 6.93 24.08
CA SER A 464 -16.89 6.67 25.10
C SER A 464 -17.86 5.57 24.64
N GLN A 465 -18.48 4.85 25.60
CA GLN A 465 -19.47 3.82 25.27
C GLN A 465 -20.70 4.41 24.57
N SER A 466 -21.14 5.60 24.98
CA SER A 466 -22.26 6.32 24.38
C SER A 466 -22.01 6.65 22.91
N GLU A 467 -20.81 7.11 22.56
CA GLU A 467 -20.43 7.38 21.16
C GLU A 467 -20.32 6.10 20.33
N TYR A 468 -19.78 5.03 20.89
CA TYR A 468 -19.70 3.73 20.24
C TYR A 468 -21.10 3.20 19.88
N GLU A 469 -22.04 3.22 20.83
CA GLU A 469 -23.44 2.83 20.63
C GLU A 469 -24.13 3.75 19.62
N ARG A 470 -23.81 5.05 19.60
CA ARG A 470 -24.33 6.00 18.60
C ARG A 470 -23.90 5.64 17.17
N ILE A 471 -22.65 5.22 16.97
CA ILE A 471 -22.15 4.83 15.64
C ILE A 471 -22.81 3.54 15.16
N ILE A 472 -23.01 2.58 16.06
CA ILE A 472 -23.59 1.27 15.73
C ILE A 472 -25.11 1.36 15.53
N GLY A 473 -25.78 2.20 16.33
CA GLY A 473 -27.24 2.28 16.42
C GLY A 473 -27.87 1.20 17.32
N GLU A 474 -27.05 0.44 18.06
CA GLU A 474 -27.48 -0.65 18.95
C GLU A 474 -26.70 -0.57 20.28
N ALA A 475 -27.21 -1.19 21.34
CA ALA A 475 -26.51 -1.28 22.61
C ALA A 475 -25.22 -2.12 22.49
N ASP A 476 -24.21 -1.80 23.31
CA ASP A 476 -22.94 -2.54 23.31
C ASP A 476 -23.16 -4.03 23.61
N ALA A 477 -22.72 -4.90 22.71
CA ALA A 477 -22.74 -6.35 22.88
C ALA A 477 -21.68 -6.88 23.87
N GLY A 478 -20.97 -5.99 24.57
CA GLY A 478 -20.03 -6.32 25.64
C GLY A 478 -18.58 -5.95 25.36
N PHE A 479 -18.30 -5.17 24.32
CA PHE A 479 -16.94 -4.73 23.97
C PHE A 479 -16.28 -3.93 25.10
N TYR A 480 -17.02 -3.05 25.77
CA TYR A 480 -16.48 -2.26 26.88
C TYR A 480 -16.24 -3.08 28.15
N ARG A 481 -16.74 -4.32 28.21
CA ARG A 481 -16.46 -5.23 29.34
C ARG A 481 -15.16 -6.00 29.15
N LEU A 482 -14.63 -6.05 27.92
CA LEU A 482 -13.39 -6.76 27.62
C LEU A 482 -12.15 -6.02 28.16
N ARG A 483 -11.17 -6.81 28.61
CA ARG A 483 -9.84 -6.30 28.92
C ARG A 483 -9.01 -6.19 27.64
N LEU A 484 -8.02 -5.30 27.63
CA LEU A 484 -7.10 -5.14 26.50
C LEU A 484 -6.35 -6.44 26.15
N SER A 485 -6.09 -7.31 27.13
CA SER A 485 -5.48 -8.63 26.91
C SER A 485 -6.36 -9.55 26.09
N ASP A 486 -7.67 -9.44 26.26
CA ASP A 486 -8.66 -10.34 25.68
C ASP A 486 -8.91 -9.94 24.22
N ILE A 487 -8.96 -8.62 23.96
CA ILE A 487 -9.01 -8.06 22.60
C ILE A 487 -7.81 -8.56 21.76
N LYS A 488 -6.60 -8.59 22.33
CA LYS A 488 -5.39 -9.07 21.62
C LYS A 488 -5.43 -10.56 21.27
N ARG A 489 -6.20 -11.38 21.99
CA ARG A 489 -6.21 -12.85 21.85
C ARG A 489 -7.48 -13.41 21.22
N GLY A 490 -8.63 -12.75 21.37
CA GLY A 490 -9.94 -13.30 21.01
C GLY A 490 -10.44 -12.90 19.61
N LEU A 491 -9.76 -11.96 18.93
CA LEU A 491 -10.18 -11.47 17.63
C LEU A 491 -9.30 -12.03 16.50
N ASP A 492 -9.95 -12.63 15.51
CA ASP A 492 -9.37 -12.84 14.19
C ASP A 492 -9.74 -11.64 13.30
N ILE A 493 -8.73 -11.00 12.73
CA ILE A 493 -8.89 -9.76 11.97
C ILE A 493 -8.35 -10.00 10.57
N ARG A 494 -9.21 -9.80 9.58
CA ARG A 494 -8.87 -9.98 8.17
C ARG A 494 -9.31 -8.75 7.36
N PRO A 495 -8.61 -8.43 6.26
CA PRO A 495 -9.13 -7.44 5.32
C PRO A 495 -10.41 -7.96 4.67
N ALA A 496 -11.41 -7.11 4.51
CA ALA A 496 -12.71 -7.52 3.98
C ALA A 496 -12.64 -8.00 2.51
N SER A 497 -11.62 -7.55 1.78
CA SER A 497 -11.16 -8.14 0.53
C SER A 497 -9.68 -8.51 0.67
N ALA A 498 -9.37 -9.81 0.58
CA ALA A 498 -8.00 -10.33 0.57
C ALA A 498 -7.70 -11.10 -0.74
N SER A 499 -8.61 -11.04 -1.70
CA SER A 499 -8.64 -11.93 -2.86
C SER A 499 -8.30 -11.13 -4.11
N ILE A 500 -7.30 -11.60 -4.84
CA ILE A 500 -7.11 -11.19 -6.24
C ILE A 500 -8.32 -11.77 -6.99
N ASP A 501 -9.08 -10.94 -7.73
CA ASP A 501 -10.35 -11.29 -8.37
C ASP A 501 -10.41 -12.67 -9.05
N GLN A 502 -9.28 -13.18 -9.54
CA GLN A 502 -9.13 -14.52 -10.13
C GLN A 502 -9.41 -15.68 -9.16
N ILE A 503 -9.13 -15.54 -7.86
CA ILE A 503 -9.44 -16.57 -6.85
C ILE A 503 -10.94 -16.62 -6.61
N ARG A 504 -11.64 -15.48 -6.62
CA ARG A 504 -13.09 -15.46 -6.45
C ARG A 504 -13.78 -16.17 -7.60
N GLU A 505 -13.40 -15.95 -8.85
CA GLU A 505 -13.98 -16.68 -9.99
C GLU A 505 -13.74 -18.19 -9.89
N ILE A 506 -12.55 -18.61 -9.43
CA ILE A 506 -12.22 -20.01 -9.21
C ILE A 506 -13.00 -20.60 -8.02
N GLU A 507 -13.15 -19.87 -6.92
CA GLU A 507 -13.99 -20.26 -5.79
C GLU A 507 -15.44 -20.38 -6.24
N GLN A 508 -15.94 -19.44 -7.05
CA GLN A 508 -17.27 -19.51 -7.64
C GLN A 508 -17.42 -20.73 -8.55
N GLN A 509 -16.43 -21.03 -9.39
CA GLN A 509 -16.42 -22.25 -10.21
C GLN A 509 -16.35 -23.52 -9.34
N ASN A 510 -15.51 -23.55 -8.30
CA ASN A 510 -15.38 -24.67 -7.37
C ASN A 510 -16.67 -24.88 -6.57
N VAL A 511 -17.34 -23.80 -6.20
CA VAL A 511 -18.63 -23.81 -5.51
C VAL A 511 -19.74 -24.26 -6.46
N VAL A 512 -19.74 -23.82 -7.72
CA VAL A 512 -20.67 -24.32 -8.74
C VAL A 512 -20.43 -25.81 -9.02
N ASN A 513 -19.16 -26.24 -9.09
CA ASN A 513 -18.80 -27.65 -9.23
C ASN A 513 -19.22 -28.46 -8.00
N PHE A 514 -19.01 -27.92 -6.79
CA PHE A 514 -19.48 -28.53 -5.55
C PHE A 514 -21.00 -28.61 -5.51
N LEU A 515 -21.72 -27.57 -5.95
CA LEU A 515 -23.18 -27.57 -6.09
C LEU A 515 -23.66 -28.63 -7.07
N GLN A 516 -22.97 -28.83 -8.20
CA GLN A 516 -23.31 -29.88 -9.15
C GLN A 516 -23.12 -31.28 -8.54
N ILE A 517 -22.08 -31.48 -7.73
CA ILE A 517 -21.82 -32.72 -7.01
C ILE A 517 -22.84 -32.93 -5.88
N ALA A 518 -23.12 -31.89 -5.10
CA ALA A 518 -24.07 -31.89 -3.99
C ALA A 518 -25.52 -32.04 -4.47
N ALA A 519 -25.86 -31.49 -5.63
CA ALA A 519 -27.16 -31.70 -6.27
C ALA A 519 -27.39 -33.18 -6.62
N GLY A 520 -26.32 -33.95 -6.89
CA GLY A 520 -26.39 -35.39 -7.14
C GLY A 520 -26.56 -36.26 -5.88
N GLN A 521 -26.46 -35.70 -4.67
CA GLN A 521 -26.61 -36.41 -3.39
C GLN A 521 -27.81 -35.85 -2.62
N GLU A 522 -29.02 -36.26 -3.02
CA GLU A 522 -30.27 -35.67 -2.53
C GLU A 522 -30.55 -35.91 -1.04
N ASP A 523 -30.01 -36.99 -0.45
CA ASP A 523 -30.37 -37.46 0.89
C ASP A 523 -29.44 -36.99 2.03
N LEU A 524 -28.28 -36.38 1.72
CA LEU A 524 -27.25 -36.09 2.74
C LEU A 524 -27.08 -34.59 3.05
N ILE A 525 -27.60 -33.69 2.20
CA ILE A 525 -27.27 -32.26 2.25
C ILE A 525 -28.53 -31.41 2.36
N ASN A 526 -28.58 -30.55 3.38
CA ASN A 526 -29.65 -29.57 3.58
C ASN A 526 -29.56 -28.45 2.53
N ARG A 527 -30.13 -28.68 1.35
CA ARG A 527 -30.15 -27.76 0.20
C ARG A 527 -30.53 -26.30 0.55
N PRO A 528 -31.56 -26.02 1.36
CA PRO A 528 -31.92 -24.63 1.67
C PRO A 528 -30.91 -23.93 2.58
N GLU A 529 -30.27 -24.62 3.53
CA GLU A 529 -29.19 -24.02 4.33
C GLU A 529 -27.91 -23.80 3.52
N LEU A 530 -27.56 -24.75 2.65
CA LEU A 530 -26.45 -24.57 1.73
C LEU A 530 -26.70 -23.39 0.80
N ALA A 531 -27.91 -23.25 0.26
CA ALA A 531 -28.29 -22.11 -0.56
C ALA A 531 -28.22 -20.78 0.22
N ARG A 532 -28.62 -20.75 1.50
CA ARG A 532 -28.48 -19.57 2.36
C ARG A 532 -27.02 -19.17 2.58
N HIS A 533 -26.18 -20.14 2.92
CA HIS A 533 -24.74 -19.93 3.14
C HIS A 533 -24.03 -19.47 1.86
N LEU A 534 -24.45 -19.99 0.71
CA LEU A 534 -23.97 -19.54 -0.59
C LEU A 534 -24.44 -18.12 -0.90
N PHE A 535 -25.71 -17.81 -0.69
CA PHE A 535 -26.23 -16.48 -0.96
C PHE A 535 -25.54 -15.42 -0.09
N SER A 536 -25.22 -15.73 1.17
CA SER A 536 -24.43 -14.84 2.03
C SER A 536 -22.97 -14.70 1.58
N LEU A 537 -22.35 -15.75 1.04
CA LEU A 537 -21.01 -15.69 0.44
C LEU A 537 -20.96 -14.82 -0.83
N PHE A 538 -21.97 -14.91 -1.69
CA PHE A 538 -22.00 -14.18 -2.95
C PHE A 538 -22.51 -12.74 -2.81
N PHE A 539 -23.50 -12.53 -1.92
CA PHE A 539 -24.19 -11.26 -1.74
C PHE A 539 -24.36 -10.93 -0.25
N PRO A 540 -23.28 -10.54 0.45
CA PRO A 540 -23.30 -10.32 1.90
C PRO A 540 -24.26 -9.19 2.34
N ASN A 541 -24.63 -8.29 1.42
CA ASN A 541 -25.50 -7.13 1.71
C ASN A 541 -26.98 -7.40 1.43
N LEU A 542 -27.35 -8.59 0.97
CA LEU A 542 -28.73 -8.93 0.61
C LEU A 542 -29.24 -10.05 1.52
N ASN A 543 -30.45 -9.86 2.06
CA ASN A 543 -31.04 -10.85 2.95
C ASN A 543 -31.45 -12.10 2.13
N PRO A 544 -30.85 -13.28 2.39
CA PRO A 544 -31.06 -14.49 1.59
C PRO A 544 -32.52 -14.97 1.61
N ASP A 545 -33.25 -14.69 2.69
CA ASP A 545 -34.67 -15.08 2.85
C ASP A 545 -35.61 -14.36 1.86
N ARG A 546 -35.14 -13.32 1.16
CA ARG A 546 -35.90 -12.68 0.08
C ARG A 546 -35.87 -13.48 -1.23
N PHE A 547 -34.87 -14.34 -1.41
CA PHE A 547 -34.59 -15.02 -2.69
C PHE A 547 -34.77 -16.54 -2.60
N ILE A 548 -34.74 -17.09 -1.39
CA ILE A 548 -34.98 -18.51 -1.14
C ILE A 548 -36.43 -18.68 -0.71
N LEU A 549 -37.18 -19.50 -1.44
CA LEU A 549 -38.58 -19.81 -1.11
C LEU A 549 -38.63 -20.46 0.28
N THR A 550 -39.56 -20.00 1.11
CA THR A 550 -39.80 -20.64 2.41
C THR A 550 -40.40 -22.04 2.21
N PRO A 551 -40.22 -22.97 3.17
CA PRO A 551 -40.79 -24.32 3.10
C PRO A 551 -42.29 -24.33 2.79
N ASP A 552 -43.03 -23.35 3.31
CA ASP A 552 -44.46 -23.17 3.08
C ASP A 552 -44.78 -22.76 1.63
N GLN A 553 -43.95 -21.92 1.02
CA GLN A 553 -44.09 -21.52 -0.39
C GLN A 553 -43.75 -22.68 -1.34
N MET A 554 -42.75 -23.51 -1.01
CA MET A 554 -42.43 -24.72 -1.77
C MET A 554 -43.56 -25.75 -1.70
N ALA A 555 -44.16 -25.97 -0.53
CA ALA A 555 -45.31 -26.86 -0.36
C ALA A 555 -46.52 -26.39 -1.18
N MET A 556 -46.78 -25.09 -1.21
CA MET A 556 -47.88 -24.50 -1.99
C MET A 556 -47.65 -24.65 -3.50
N GLN A 557 -46.41 -24.50 -3.98
CA GLN A 557 -46.06 -24.69 -5.38
C GLN A 557 -46.12 -26.17 -5.80
N GLN A 558 -45.75 -27.09 -4.91
CA GLN A 558 -45.86 -28.53 -5.14
C GLN A 558 -47.32 -28.98 -5.18
N GLN A 559 -48.18 -28.38 -4.36
CA GLN A 559 -49.62 -28.61 -4.39
C GLN A 559 -50.28 -28.05 -5.67
N GLN A 560 -49.81 -26.89 -6.16
CA GLN A 560 -50.24 -26.34 -7.45
C GLN A 560 -49.77 -27.19 -8.64
N ALA A 561 -48.56 -27.73 -8.60
CA ALA A 561 -48.04 -28.63 -9.63
C ALA A 561 -48.83 -29.95 -9.68
N MET A 562 -49.19 -30.52 -8.52
CA MET A 562 -50.06 -31.70 -8.47
C MET A 562 -51.49 -31.42 -8.97
N MET A 563 -52.04 -30.22 -8.73
CA MET A 563 -53.34 -29.84 -9.30
C MET A 563 -53.29 -29.64 -10.82
N ALA A 564 -52.21 -29.09 -11.36
CA ALA A 564 -52.02 -28.94 -12.80
C ALA A 564 -51.86 -30.29 -13.52
N GLN A 565 -51.24 -31.28 -12.87
CA GLN A 565 -51.06 -32.62 -13.44
C GLN A 565 -52.36 -33.45 -13.39
N GLY A 566 -53.25 -33.17 -12.44
CA GLY A 566 -54.59 -33.79 -12.34
C GLY A 566 -55.60 -33.31 -13.39
N GLN A 567 -55.42 -32.13 -13.99
CA GLN A 567 -56.34 -31.59 -15.02
C GLN A 567 -55.91 -31.90 -16.47
N GLY A 568 -54.73 -32.50 -16.68
CA GLY A 568 -54.24 -32.86 -18.01
C GLY A 568 -54.70 -34.23 -18.55
N GLN A 569 -55.40 -35.04 -17.73
CA GLN A 569 -55.60 -36.46 -18.02
C GLN A 569 -56.99 -36.85 -18.55
N GLU A 570 -57.85 -35.88 -18.89
CA GLU A 570 -59.20 -36.13 -19.46
C GLU A 570 -59.39 -35.72 -20.94
N ALA A 571 -58.35 -35.23 -21.63
CA ALA A 571 -58.50 -34.71 -23.02
C ALA A 571 -57.75 -35.50 -24.13
N ALA A 572 -57.26 -36.71 -23.87
CA ALA A 572 -56.55 -37.48 -24.90
C ALA A 572 -56.91 -38.98 -24.88
N ASN A 573 -58.15 -39.30 -25.27
CA ASN A 573 -58.56 -40.68 -25.55
C ASN A 573 -59.32 -40.74 -26.90
N GLY A 574 -58.62 -41.10 -27.98
CA GLY A 574 -59.23 -41.41 -29.27
C GLY A 574 -58.29 -41.32 -30.48
N GLY A 575 -57.51 -42.37 -30.76
CA GLY A 575 -56.83 -42.55 -32.05
C GLY A 575 -55.58 -43.44 -32.03
N THR A 576 -55.68 -44.61 -32.66
CA THR A 576 -54.74 -45.76 -32.69
C THR A 576 -53.57 -45.60 -33.72
N PRO A 577 -52.61 -46.55 -33.90
CA PRO A 577 -51.17 -46.28 -33.71
C PRO A 577 -50.29 -46.51 -34.96
N ALA A 578 -49.09 -45.90 -34.99
CA ALA A 578 -47.99 -46.39 -35.83
C ALA A 578 -46.61 -45.95 -35.31
N GLY A 579 -45.87 -46.93 -34.80
CA GLY A 579 -44.42 -47.15 -34.89
C GLY A 579 -43.41 -45.99 -34.77
N GLY A 580 -42.46 -46.15 -33.83
CA GLY A 580 -41.08 -45.76 -34.09
C GLY A 580 -40.29 -45.14 -32.93
N GLN A 581 -39.46 -45.98 -32.29
CA GLN A 581 -38.15 -45.68 -31.69
C GLN A 581 -38.01 -44.75 -30.46
N PRO A 582 -37.02 -45.01 -29.58
CA PRO A 582 -36.87 -44.34 -28.29
C PRO A 582 -36.33 -42.92 -28.46
N VAL A 583 -37.05 -41.94 -27.88
CA VAL A 583 -36.63 -40.54 -27.78
C VAL A 583 -35.70 -40.38 -26.57
N GLY A 584 -34.51 -39.83 -26.84
CA GLY A 584 -33.53 -39.44 -25.83
C GLY A 584 -34.00 -38.30 -24.94
N GLN A 585 -33.43 -38.23 -23.74
CA GLN A 585 -33.64 -37.14 -22.79
C GLN A 585 -33.35 -35.77 -23.44
N PRO A 586 -34.16 -34.73 -23.17
CA PRO A 586 -33.87 -33.39 -23.64
C PRO A 586 -32.69 -32.81 -22.84
N THR A 587 -31.54 -32.65 -23.48
CA THR A 587 -30.51 -31.73 -23.01
C THR A 587 -31.05 -30.32 -23.15
N ILE A 588 -31.26 -29.64 -22.02
CA ILE A 588 -31.60 -28.22 -21.98
C ILE A 588 -30.35 -27.45 -22.42
N ASP A 589 -30.41 -26.86 -23.61
CA ASP A 589 -29.33 -26.04 -24.17
C ASP A 589 -29.23 -24.72 -23.39
N ALA A 590 -28.09 -24.49 -22.72
CA ALA A 590 -27.84 -23.32 -21.88
C ALA A 590 -28.01 -21.99 -22.64
N ASN A 591 -27.88 -22.00 -23.97
CA ASN A 591 -28.09 -20.84 -24.82
C ASN A 591 -29.57 -20.40 -24.93
N GLN A 592 -30.53 -21.31 -24.72
CA GLN A 592 -31.96 -20.98 -24.74
C GLN A 592 -32.45 -20.36 -23.42
N ILE A 593 -31.76 -20.61 -22.31
CA ILE A 593 -32.05 -19.98 -21.02
C ILE A 593 -31.56 -18.53 -21.04
N ILE A 594 -30.39 -18.29 -21.64
CA ILE A 594 -29.78 -16.95 -21.73
C ILE A 594 -30.58 -16.03 -22.68
N SER A 595 -31.10 -16.56 -23.81
CA SER A 595 -31.94 -15.75 -24.72
C SER A 595 -33.27 -15.33 -24.08
N ARG A 596 -33.93 -16.21 -23.31
CA ARG A 596 -35.15 -15.85 -22.56
C ARG A 596 -34.90 -14.86 -21.42
N ALA A 597 -33.74 -14.93 -20.77
CA ALA A 597 -33.36 -13.97 -19.73
C ALA A 597 -33.05 -12.57 -20.30
N LEU A 598 -32.56 -12.48 -21.54
CA LEU A 598 -32.32 -11.22 -22.25
C LEU A 598 -33.61 -10.59 -22.81
N GLU A 599 -34.55 -11.40 -23.31
CA GLU A 599 -35.86 -10.91 -23.77
C GLU A 599 -36.71 -10.35 -22.62
N GLY A 600 -36.64 -10.93 -21.42
CA GLY A 600 -37.32 -10.42 -20.22
C GLY A 600 -36.77 -9.08 -19.69
N ARG A 601 -35.55 -8.68 -20.09
CA ARG A 601 -34.89 -7.45 -19.62
C ARG A 601 -35.14 -6.23 -20.51
N MET A 602 -35.65 -6.40 -21.74
CA MET A 602 -35.93 -5.31 -22.68
C MET A 602 -37.41 -4.90 -22.76
N GLY A 603 -38.32 -5.60 -22.06
CA GLY A 603 -39.77 -5.31 -22.09
C GLY A 603 -40.28 -4.27 -21.07
N GLY A 604 -39.42 -3.69 -20.22
CA GLY A 604 -39.85 -2.88 -19.06
C GLY A 604 -39.68 -1.36 -19.16
N ARG A 605 -39.33 -0.80 -20.32
CA ARG A 605 -39.02 0.65 -20.43
C ARG A 605 -39.50 1.30 -21.73
N GLN A 606 -40.80 1.17 -22.03
CA GLN A 606 -41.50 2.13 -22.91
C GLN A 606 -42.92 2.34 -22.41
N GLY A 607 -43.21 3.56 -21.93
CA GLY A 607 -44.57 4.02 -21.68
C GLY A 607 -44.75 4.79 -20.37
N GLN A 608 -44.29 6.05 -20.33
CA GLN A 608 -44.95 7.17 -19.63
C GLN A 608 -44.12 8.45 -19.80
N TYR A 609 -44.37 9.16 -20.90
CA TYR A 609 -44.27 10.62 -21.02
C TYR A 609 -45.26 11.05 -22.11
N GLN A 610 -46.48 11.37 -21.68
CA GLN A 610 -47.30 12.45 -22.20
C GLN A 610 -47.75 13.27 -21.00
#